data_AF-A0A4R2IZ68-F1
#
_entry.id   AF-A0A4R2IZ68-F1
#
_cell.length_a   1.000
_cell.length_b   1.000
_cell.length_c   1.000
_cell.angle_alpha   90.00
_cell.angle_beta   90.00
_cell.angle_gamma   90.00
#
_symmetry.space_group_name_H-M   'P 1'
#
loop_
_entity.id
_entity.type
_entity.pdbx_description
1 polymer ?
#
loop_
_entity_poly.entity_id
_entity_poly.type
_entity_poly.pdbx_seq_one_letter_code
_entity_poly.pdbx_strand_id
1 'polypeptide(L)'
;MANLDPVKLTPDQLAPMLRCWAAGMYGVEAAVEMLIVHAAWLERDDFRRRCVTADDHAWAPDGTICSIASIDWGAAIEFEPDQQSSDHSVLRIACSIADGHKHTVGLGAEIRYLDAAAVVLVVEAIAHVAGWQDKGTSVRITGRFEDVDR
;
A
#
# COMPACT_ATOMS: atom_id res chain seq x y z
N MET A 1 -13.33 -4.64 22.24
CA MET A 1 -12.86 -3.71 21.21
C MET A 1 -12.28 -2.51 21.93
N ALA A 2 -10.97 -2.52 22.12
CA ALA A 2 -10.21 -1.37 22.60
C ALA A 2 -9.44 -0.78 21.42
N ASN A 3 -9.56 0.54 21.25
CA ASN A 3 -8.76 1.28 20.29
C ASN A 3 -7.30 1.28 20.77
N LEU A 4 -6.41 0.81 19.90
CA LEU A 4 -4.97 0.77 20.14
C LEU A 4 -4.33 2.05 19.61
N ASP A 5 -3.44 2.64 20.39
CA ASP A 5 -2.67 3.81 19.94
C ASP A 5 -1.67 3.36 18.85
N PRO A 6 -1.86 3.74 17.57
CA PRO A 6 -1.03 3.28 16.46
C PRO A 6 0.42 3.75 16.57
N VAL A 7 0.68 4.82 17.33
CA VAL A 7 2.05 5.33 17.55
C VAL A 7 2.86 4.38 18.42
N LYS A 8 2.20 3.62 19.30
CA LYS A 8 2.84 2.62 20.19
C LYS A 8 3.06 1.26 19.53
N LEU A 9 2.51 1.05 18.34
CA LEU A 9 2.69 -0.17 17.58
C LEU A 9 3.90 -0.03 16.66
N THR A 10 4.72 -1.08 16.62
CA THR A 10 5.83 -1.20 15.66
C THR A 10 5.29 -1.55 14.27
N PRO A 11 6.04 -1.26 13.18
CA PRO A 11 5.67 -1.71 11.84
C PRO A 11 5.43 -3.23 11.75
N ASP A 12 6.23 -4.03 12.47
CA ASP A 12 6.06 -5.49 12.53
C ASP A 12 4.74 -5.92 13.19
N GLN A 13 4.22 -5.14 14.13
CA GLN A 13 2.90 -5.36 14.72
C GLN A 13 1.78 -4.87 13.79
N LEU A 14 1.98 -3.75 13.10
CA LEU A 14 0.99 -3.18 12.19
C LEU A 14 0.82 -4.00 10.91
N ALA A 15 1.89 -4.55 10.35
CA ALA A 15 1.86 -5.32 9.10
C ALA A 15 0.80 -6.44 9.10
N PRO A 16 0.75 -7.38 10.07
CA PRO A 16 -0.28 -8.42 10.10
C PRO A 16 -1.69 -7.85 10.33
N MET A 17 -1.82 -6.75 11.09
CA MET A 17 -3.11 -6.09 11.36
C MET A 17 -3.68 -5.42 10.09
N LEU A 18 -2.82 -4.76 9.31
CA LEU A 18 -3.16 -4.14 8.02
C LEU A 18 -3.53 -5.20 6.98
N ARG A 19 -2.77 -6.31 6.92
CA ARG A 19 -3.09 -7.46 6.07
C ARG A 19 -4.45 -8.07 6.42
N CYS A 20 -4.75 -8.23 7.71
CA CYS A 20 -6.03 -8.76 8.15
C CYS A 20 -7.19 -7.86 7.67
N TRP A 21 -7.03 -6.54 7.75
CA TRP A 21 -8.02 -5.57 7.27
C TRP A 21 -8.15 -5.56 5.74
N ALA A 22 -7.05 -5.65 5.00
CA ALA A 22 -7.04 -5.54 3.55
C ALA A 22 -7.56 -6.79 2.82
N ALA A 23 -7.53 -7.95 3.46
CA ALA A 23 -7.79 -9.25 2.83
C ALA A 23 -9.10 -9.28 2.01
N GLY A 24 -8.99 -9.78 0.76
CA GLY A 24 -10.08 -9.87 -0.21
C GLY A 24 -10.33 -8.59 -1.03
N MET A 25 -9.64 -7.49 -0.74
CA MET A 25 -9.74 -6.23 -1.49
C MET A 25 -8.44 -5.96 -2.24
N TYR A 26 -8.25 -6.50 -3.44
CA TYR A 26 -6.93 -6.52 -4.12
C TYR A 26 -6.25 -5.16 -4.28
N GLY A 27 -7.01 -4.08 -4.49
CA GLY A 27 -6.46 -2.71 -4.48
C GLY A 27 -5.91 -2.31 -3.11
N VAL A 28 -6.65 -2.59 -2.04
CA VAL A 28 -6.23 -2.28 -0.66
C VAL A 28 -5.07 -3.19 -0.24
N GLU A 29 -5.09 -4.48 -0.59
CA GLU A 29 -3.99 -5.42 -0.33
C GLU A 29 -2.70 -4.95 -0.97
N ALA A 30 -2.73 -4.62 -2.27
CA ALA A 30 -1.56 -4.16 -3.00
C ALA A 30 -0.98 -2.87 -2.40
N ALA A 31 -1.85 -1.89 -2.09
CA ALA A 31 -1.42 -0.64 -1.48
C ALA A 31 -0.85 -0.83 -0.07
N VAL A 32 -1.44 -1.71 0.75
CA VAL A 32 -0.93 -2.05 2.08
C VAL A 32 0.43 -2.73 1.99
N GLU A 33 0.61 -3.71 1.10
CA GLU A 33 1.92 -4.35 0.90
C GLU A 33 2.97 -3.36 0.41
N MET A 34 2.62 -2.41 -0.45
CA MET A 34 3.53 -1.33 -0.83
C MET A 34 4.02 -0.56 0.39
N LEU A 35 3.13 -0.14 1.30
CA LEU A 35 3.52 0.59 2.51
C LEU A 35 4.35 -0.25 3.49
N ILE A 36 4.02 -1.54 3.63
CA ILE A 36 4.77 -2.46 4.49
C ILE A 36 6.19 -2.67 3.96
N VAL A 37 6.34 -2.98 2.67
CA VAL A 37 7.65 -3.31 2.09
C VAL A 37 8.51 -2.06 1.90
N HIS A 38 7.91 -0.92 1.56
CA HIS A 38 8.63 0.35 1.47
C HIS A 38 9.06 0.88 2.87
N ALA A 39 8.34 0.50 3.93
CA ALA A 39 8.60 0.75 5.35
C ALA A 39 8.65 2.22 5.83
N ALA A 40 9.09 3.17 4.99
CA ALA A 40 9.36 4.56 5.36
C ALA A 40 8.18 5.25 6.08
N TRP A 41 6.95 4.99 5.63
CA TRP A 41 5.74 5.59 6.20
C TRP A 41 5.33 4.98 7.55
N LEU A 42 5.45 3.66 7.68
CA LEU A 42 5.04 2.97 8.91
C LEU A 42 6.02 3.21 10.06
N GLU A 43 7.28 3.54 9.77
CA GLU A 43 8.28 3.93 10.79
C GLU A 43 8.01 5.32 11.39
N ARG A 44 7.21 6.16 10.73
CA ARG A 44 6.96 7.55 11.13
C ARG A 44 5.79 7.71 12.11
N ASP A 45 6.08 8.19 13.31
CA ASP A 45 5.08 8.46 14.36
C ASP A 45 3.98 9.45 13.91
N ASP A 46 4.34 10.49 13.16
CA ASP A 46 3.42 11.51 12.68
C ASP A 46 2.44 10.96 11.63
N PHE A 47 2.95 10.13 10.71
CA PHE A 47 2.13 9.38 9.76
C PHE A 47 1.21 8.38 10.48
N ARG A 48 1.74 7.54 11.38
CA ARG A 48 0.94 6.57 12.15
C ARG A 48 -0.19 7.26 12.93
N ARG A 49 0.11 8.39 13.57
CA ARG A 49 -0.89 9.17 14.32
C ARG A 49 -2.00 9.72 13.44
N ARG A 50 -1.67 10.18 12.23
CA ARG A 50 -2.61 10.90 11.36
C ARG A 50 -3.42 9.99 10.45
N CYS A 51 -2.83 8.89 10.01
CA CYS A 51 -3.32 8.08 8.90
C CYS A 51 -3.68 6.65 9.30
N VAL A 52 -3.30 6.18 10.49
CA VAL A 52 -3.55 4.79 10.91
C VAL A 52 -4.56 4.75 12.05
N THR A 53 -5.52 3.83 11.97
CA THR A 53 -6.35 3.43 13.12
C THR A 53 -6.08 1.97 13.43
N ALA A 54 -6.09 1.58 14.71
CA ALA A 54 -5.84 0.21 15.13
C ALA A 54 -6.80 -0.23 16.23
N ASP A 55 -7.28 -1.47 16.15
CA ASP A 55 -8.20 -2.07 17.11
C ASP A 55 -7.73 -3.48 17.48
N ASP A 56 -7.85 -3.84 18.76
CA ASP A 56 -7.40 -5.13 19.28
C ASP A 56 -8.32 -6.32 18.93
N HIS A 57 -9.57 -6.04 18.51
CA HIS A 57 -10.59 -7.03 18.20
C HIS A 57 -11.46 -6.59 17.03
N ALA A 58 -11.36 -7.28 15.90
CA ALA A 58 -12.32 -7.21 14.81
C ALA A 58 -12.49 -8.57 14.11
N TRP A 59 -13.55 -8.69 13.33
CA TRP A 59 -13.79 -9.87 12.49
C TRP A 59 -13.04 -9.73 11.18
N ALA A 60 -12.14 -10.65 10.93
CA ALA A 60 -11.49 -10.82 9.64
C ALA A 60 -12.51 -11.29 8.58
N PRO A 61 -12.22 -11.14 7.28
CA PRO A 61 -13.08 -11.61 6.21
C PRO A 61 -13.40 -13.12 6.25
N ASP A 62 -12.52 -13.92 6.87
CA ASP A 62 -12.70 -15.37 7.05
C ASP A 62 -13.51 -15.74 8.33
N GLY A 63 -13.98 -14.75 9.08
CA GLY A 63 -14.74 -14.95 10.30
C GLY A 63 -13.89 -15.26 11.53
N THR A 64 -12.57 -15.11 11.48
CA THR A 64 -11.71 -15.17 12.67
C THR A 64 -11.66 -13.82 13.39
N ILE A 65 -11.36 -13.84 14.69
CA ILE A 65 -11.10 -12.60 15.45
C ILE A 65 -9.60 -12.31 15.36
N CYS A 66 -9.25 -11.15 14.82
CA CYS A 66 -7.88 -10.65 14.73
C CYS A 66 -7.82 -9.20 15.25
N SER A 67 -6.63 -8.74 15.64
CA SER A 67 -6.38 -7.30 15.73
C SER A 67 -6.25 -6.73 14.32
N ILE A 68 -6.83 -5.56 14.07
CA ILE A 68 -6.84 -4.92 12.75
C ILE A 68 -6.25 -3.52 12.82
N ALA A 69 -5.67 -3.09 11.70
CA ALA A 69 -5.29 -1.72 11.48
C ALA A 69 -5.78 -1.31 10.09
N SER A 70 -6.15 -0.06 9.94
CA SER A 70 -6.60 0.50 8.67
C SER A 70 -5.86 1.79 8.35
N ILE A 71 -5.70 2.06 7.05
CA ILE A 71 -5.19 3.33 6.56
C ILE A 71 -6.36 4.22 6.16
N ASP A 72 -6.40 5.42 6.70
CA ASP A 72 -7.21 6.52 6.17
C ASP A 72 -6.51 7.05 4.91
N TRP A 73 -6.91 6.55 3.75
CA TRP A 73 -6.34 6.93 2.46
C TRP A 73 -6.53 8.41 2.12
N GLY A 74 -7.59 9.04 2.63
CA GLY A 74 -7.85 10.47 2.47
C GLY A 74 -6.86 11.30 3.27
N ALA A 75 -6.64 10.93 4.54
CA ALA A 75 -5.59 11.54 5.34
C ALA A 75 -4.18 11.29 4.77
N ALA A 76 -3.95 10.10 4.21
CA ALA A 76 -2.65 9.73 3.65
C ALA A 76 -2.32 10.49 2.36
N ILE A 77 -3.28 10.74 1.47
CA ILE A 77 -3.01 11.51 0.24
C ILE A 77 -2.84 13.01 0.50
N GLU A 78 -3.45 13.52 1.57
CA GLU A 78 -3.27 14.88 2.08
C GLU A 78 -2.04 15.02 2.97
N PHE A 79 -1.36 13.92 3.31
CA PHE A 79 -0.11 13.97 4.05
C PHE A 79 0.95 14.56 3.13
N GLU A 80 1.43 15.78 3.43
CA GLU A 80 2.41 16.52 2.64
C GLU A 80 3.84 16.36 3.20
N PRO A 81 4.57 15.29 2.86
CA PRO A 81 6.01 15.24 3.06
C PRO A 81 6.73 16.08 1.98
N ASP A 82 8.06 16.07 2.00
CA ASP A 82 8.91 16.64 0.95
C ASP A 82 8.42 16.22 -0.44
N GLN A 83 7.80 17.18 -1.12
CA GLN A 83 7.24 17.01 -2.45
C GLN A 83 8.41 16.68 -3.40
N GLN A 84 8.23 15.67 -4.26
CA GLN A 84 9.25 15.15 -5.21
C GLN A 84 10.27 14.16 -4.62
N SER A 85 9.83 13.24 -3.77
CA SER A 85 10.62 12.09 -3.30
C SER A 85 10.01 10.75 -3.72
N SER A 86 10.83 9.69 -3.76
CA SER A 86 10.38 8.31 -4.01
C SER A 86 9.29 7.92 -3.01
N ASP A 87 9.52 8.19 -1.71
CA ASP A 87 8.57 7.90 -0.64
C ASP A 87 7.21 8.58 -0.85
N HIS A 88 7.23 9.86 -1.22
CA HIS A 88 6.02 10.62 -1.53
C HIS A 88 5.25 10.02 -2.71
N SER A 89 5.96 9.68 -3.79
CA SER A 89 5.33 9.07 -4.97
C SER A 89 4.81 7.67 -4.69
N VAL A 90 5.50 6.86 -3.87
CA VAL A 90 5.00 5.56 -3.40
C VAL A 90 3.70 5.73 -2.62
N LEU A 91 3.62 6.67 -1.68
CA LEU A 91 2.41 6.91 -0.89
C LEU A 91 1.22 7.30 -1.78
N ARG A 92 1.43 8.24 -2.69
CA ARG A 92 0.38 8.73 -3.60
C ARG A 92 -0.11 7.63 -4.54
N ILE A 93 0.80 6.84 -5.10
CA ILE A 93 0.43 5.70 -5.94
C ILE A 93 -0.32 4.65 -5.11
N ALA A 94 0.11 4.35 -3.89
CA ALA A 94 -0.60 3.43 -2.98
C ALA A 94 -2.03 3.91 -2.70
N CYS A 95 -2.24 5.19 -2.37
CA CYS A 95 -3.59 5.77 -2.20
C CYS A 95 -4.43 5.63 -3.47
N SER A 96 -3.84 5.88 -4.65
CA SER A 96 -4.53 5.73 -5.93
C SER A 96 -4.85 4.28 -6.28
N ILE A 97 -4.07 3.31 -5.83
CA ILE A 97 -4.35 1.88 -6.05
C ILE A 97 -5.45 1.40 -5.08
N ALA A 98 -5.41 1.85 -3.81
CA ALA A 98 -6.39 1.47 -2.81
C ALA A 98 -7.79 2.04 -3.08
N ASP A 99 -7.87 3.31 -3.50
CA ASP A 99 -9.14 4.03 -3.66
C ASP A 99 -9.14 4.93 -4.92
N GLY A 100 -8.77 4.35 -6.06
CA GLY A 100 -8.49 5.10 -7.31
C GLY A 100 -9.63 5.94 -7.88
N HIS A 101 -10.88 5.73 -7.44
CA HIS A 101 -11.99 6.59 -7.81
C HIS A 101 -12.04 7.90 -7.01
N LYS A 102 -11.44 7.95 -5.81
CA LYS A 102 -11.36 9.15 -4.96
C LYS A 102 -9.99 9.82 -4.98
N HIS A 103 -8.93 9.07 -5.27
CA HIS A 103 -7.55 9.50 -5.07
C HIS A 103 -6.73 9.37 -6.35
N THR A 104 -7.06 10.14 -7.38
CA THR A 104 -6.35 10.08 -8.67
C THR A 104 -4.99 10.77 -8.60
N VAL A 105 -4.01 10.20 -9.29
CA VAL A 105 -2.65 10.76 -9.40
C VAL A 105 -2.23 10.85 -10.86
N GLY A 106 -1.37 11.84 -11.16
CA GLY A 106 -0.70 11.90 -12.46
C GLY A 106 0.40 10.85 -12.52
N LEU A 107 0.07 9.60 -12.86
CA LEU A 107 1.00 8.47 -12.81
C LEU A 107 2.33 8.77 -13.52
N GLY A 108 2.29 9.36 -14.73
CA GLY A 108 3.49 9.72 -15.49
C GLY A 108 4.39 10.77 -14.82
N ALA A 109 3.87 11.55 -13.88
CA ALA A 109 4.65 12.47 -13.04
C ALA A 109 5.22 11.75 -11.81
N GLU A 110 4.39 10.94 -11.13
CA GLU A 110 4.82 10.20 -9.92
C GLU A 110 5.93 9.19 -10.22
N ILE A 111 5.83 8.43 -11.32
CA ILE A 111 6.83 7.40 -11.67
C ILE A 111 8.23 7.97 -11.91
N ARG A 112 8.38 9.28 -12.15
CA ARG A 112 9.68 9.92 -12.38
C ARG A 112 10.51 10.07 -11.11
N TYR A 113 9.87 10.04 -9.95
CA TYR A 113 10.55 10.19 -8.65
C TYR A 113 10.81 8.84 -7.97
N LEU A 114 10.28 7.74 -8.51
CA LEU A 114 10.49 6.41 -7.97
C LEU A 114 11.94 5.96 -8.18
N ASP A 115 12.54 5.43 -7.12
CA ASP A 115 13.76 4.62 -7.24
C ASP A 115 13.45 3.23 -7.83
N ALA A 116 14.51 2.46 -8.13
CA ALA A 116 14.37 1.15 -8.76
C ALA A 116 13.57 0.14 -7.92
N ALA A 117 13.69 0.17 -6.58
CA ALA A 117 12.94 -0.74 -5.71
C ALA A 117 11.46 -0.35 -5.68
N ALA A 118 11.17 0.95 -5.62
CA ALA A 118 9.81 1.49 -5.67
C ALA A 118 9.12 1.21 -7.01
N VAL A 119 9.84 1.25 -8.15
CA VAL A 119 9.28 0.83 -9.45
C VAL A 119 8.85 -0.62 -9.43
N VAL A 120 9.68 -1.53 -8.88
CA VAL A 120 9.31 -2.95 -8.77
C VAL A 120 8.06 -3.12 -7.92
N LEU A 121 7.98 -2.43 -6.78
CA LEU A 121 6.78 -2.47 -5.92
C LEU A 121 5.51 -2.02 -6.63
N VAL A 122 5.57 -0.95 -7.42
CA VAL A 122 4.41 -0.46 -8.18
C VAL A 122 3.98 -1.48 -9.23
N VAL A 123 4.92 -2.16 -9.90
CA VAL A 123 4.57 -3.19 -10.89
C VAL A 123 3.97 -4.43 -10.22
N GLU A 124 4.54 -4.90 -9.12
CA GLU A 124 3.97 -6.00 -8.33
C GLU A 124 2.57 -5.66 -7.84
N ALA A 125 2.34 -4.42 -7.39
CA ALA A 125 1.01 -3.94 -7.00
C ALA A 125 0.01 -3.99 -8.15
N ILE A 126 0.40 -3.56 -9.35
CA ILE A 126 -0.45 -3.64 -10.56
C ILE A 126 -0.76 -5.11 -10.91
N ALA A 127 0.24 -6.00 -10.83
CA ALA A 127 0.06 -7.42 -11.09
C ALA A 127 -0.89 -8.08 -10.06
N HIS A 128 -0.75 -7.71 -8.78
CA HIS A 128 -1.62 -8.17 -7.69
C HIS A 128 -3.07 -7.75 -7.91
N VAL A 129 -3.30 -6.49 -8.25
CA VAL A 129 -4.64 -5.96 -8.59
C VAL A 129 -5.22 -6.66 -9.82
N ALA A 130 -4.39 -7.03 -10.80
CA ALA A 130 -4.80 -7.78 -11.98
C ALA A 130 -5.06 -9.28 -11.70
N GLY A 131 -4.87 -9.75 -10.46
CA GLY A 131 -5.11 -11.12 -10.04
C GLY A 131 -4.08 -12.12 -10.60
N TRP A 132 -2.83 -11.69 -10.81
CA TRP A 132 -1.79 -12.56 -11.37
C TRP A 132 -1.42 -13.71 -10.44
N GLN A 133 -1.44 -13.47 -9.13
CA GLN A 133 -1.25 -14.46 -8.08
C GLN A 133 -2.25 -15.62 -8.18
N ASP A 134 -3.52 -15.34 -8.49
CA ASP A 134 -4.55 -16.38 -8.62
C ASP A 134 -4.42 -17.16 -9.92
N LYS A 135 -3.90 -16.50 -10.96
CA LYS A 135 -3.72 -17.08 -12.30
C LYS A 135 -2.41 -17.86 -12.45
N GLY A 136 -1.49 -17.71 -11.48
CA GLY A 136 -0.13 -18.23 -11.60
C GLY A 136 0.69 -17.55 -12.70
N THR A 137 0.35 -16.31 -13.07
CA THR A 137 1.03 -15.57 -14.14
C THR A 137 2.34 -14.99 -13.63
N SER A 138 3.42 -15.16 -14.39
CA SER A 138 4.69 -14.46 -14.14
C SER A 138 5.33 -14.01 -15.46
N VAL A 139 5.98 -12.86 -15.43
CA VAL A 139 6.74 -12.33 -16.58
C VAL A 139 8.06 -11.74 -16.10
N ARG A 140 9.06 -11.73 -16.98
CA ARG A 140 10.32 -11.01 -16.73
C ARG A 140 10.22 -9.61 -17.34
N ILE A 141 10.45 -8.58 -16.55
CA ILE A 141 10.44 -7.19 -16.99
C ILE A 141 11.88 -6.72 -17.18
N THR A 142 12.20 -6.28 -18.40
CA THR A 142 13.56 -5.82 -18.76
C THR A 142 13.62 -4.32 -19.04
N GLY A 143 12.47 -3.64 -19.07
CA GLY A 143 12.37 -2.24 -19.52
C GLY A 143 12.63 -2.03 -21.01
N ARG A 144 12.83 -3.12 -21.77
CA ARG A 144 12.95 -3.09 -23.23
C ARG A 144 11.64 -3.53 -23.85
N PHE A 145 11.09 -2.68 -24.68
CA PHE A 145 9.99 -3.03 -25.57
C PHE A 145 10.62 -3.74 -26.77
N GLU A 146 10.99 -5.01 -26.60
CA GLU A 146 11.27 -5.89 -27.73
C GLU A 146 9.93 -6.18 -28.40
N ASP A 147 9.85 -6.06 -29.73
CA ASP A 147 8.62 -6.30 -30.48
C ASP A 147 8.08 -7.70 -30.12
N VAL A 148 7.03 -7.72 -29.30
CA VAL A 148 6.23 -8.92 -29.10
C VAL A 148 5.46 -9.06 -30.40
N ASP A 149 5.94 -9.92 -31.30
CA ASP A 149 5.21 -10.30 -32.52
C ASP A 149 3.75 -10.57 -32.14
N ARG A 150 2.86 -9.71 -32.63
CA ARG A 150 1.42 -9.78 -32.46
C ARG A 150 0.81 -10.77 -33.42
#